data_AF-L1JFM7-F1
#
_entry.id   AF-L1JFM7-F1
#
_cell.length_a   1.000
_cell.length_b   1.000
_cell.length_c   1.000
_cell.angle_alpha   90.00
_cell.angle_beta   90.00
_cell.angle_gamma   90.00
#
_symmetry.space_group_name_H-M   'P 1'
#
loop_
_entity.id
_entity.type
_entity.pdbx_description
1 polymer ?
#
loop_
_entity_poly.entity_id
_entity_poly.type
_entity_poly.pdbx_seq_one_letter_code
_entity_poly.pdbx_strand_id
1 'polypeptide(L)'
;MDTPTQLLLILLLLHLVHCLAFPLDPLPWLRPAHLQQSRCTAKRLWPHTTLSTSAGGKNEGPVGNPCNRICRYNPNFFDGQVCIGCFRDAFEIRSWKTLSASERSWVLQDAKEREEEWKSLEAKEGSKASEQQA
;
A
#
# COMPACT_ATOMS: atom_id res chain seq x y z
N MET A 1 27.42 38.74 -36.88
CA MET A 1 26.67 37.46 -36.75
C MET A 1 27.06 36.90 -35.40
N ASP A 2 26.46 37.49 -34.39
CA ASP A 2 26.99 37.58 -33.05
C ASP A 2 26.55 36.36 -32.25
N THR A 3 27.54 35.57 -31.84
CA THR A 3 27.41 34.32 -31.07
C THR A 3 26.74 34.44 -29.69
N PRO A 4 26.78 35.56 -28.93
CA PRO A 4 26.14 35.57 -27.61
C PRO A 4 24.61 35.55 -27.68
N THR A 5 24.01 36.12 -28.72
CA THR A 5 22.54 36.18 -28.88
C THR A 5 21.96 34.80 -29.23
N GLN A 6 22.71 33.98 -29.98
CA GLN A 6 22.37 32.61 -30.31
C GLN A 6 22.34 31.71 -29.08
N LEU A 7 23.35 31.80 -28.20
CA LEU A 7 23.39 31.00 -26.97
C LEU A 7 22.23 31.33 -26.03
N LEU A 8 21.86 32.61 -25.92
CA LEU A 8 20.75 33.06 -25.08
C LEU A 8 19.40 32.54 -25.59
N LEU A 9 19.22 32.50 -26.92
CA LEU A 9 18.03 31.94 -27.55
C LEU A 9 17.92 30.42 -27.32
N ILE A 10 19.04 29.70 -27.42
CA ILE A 10 19.10 28.25 -27.17
C ILE A 10 18.77 27.94 -25.70
N LEU A 11 19.31 28.70 -24.75
CA LEU A 11 19.02 28.52 -23.32
C LEU A 11 17.55 28.84 -22.99
N LEU A 12 16.97 29.87 -23.59
CA LEU A 12 15.55 30.19 -23.45
C LEU A 12 14.65 29.08 -24.01
N LEU A 13 14.99 28.53 -25.17
CA LEU A 13 14.25 27.42 -25.78
C LEU A 13 14.36 26.13 -24.94
N LEU A 14 15.53 25.83 -24.37
CA LEU A 14 15.73 24.68 -23.47
C LEU A 14 14.91 24.82 -22.17
N HIS A 15 14.82 26.03 -21.61
CA HIS A 15 13.95 26.29 -20.46
C HIS A 15 12.47 26.14 -20.82
N LEU A 16 12.05 26.65 -21.99
CA LEU A 16 10.65 26.55 -22.43
C LEU A 16 10.22 25.09 -22.66
N VAL A 17 11.11 24.27 -23.23
CA VAL A 17 10.87 22.82 -23.41
C VAL A 17 10.80 22.09 -22.07
N HIS A 18 11.66 22.44 -21.10
CA HIS A 18 11.55 21.88 -19.74
C HIS A 18 10.23 22.24 -19.04
N CYS A 19 9.72 23.47 -19.23
CA CYS A 19 8.45 23.90 -18.65
C CYS A 19 7.23 23.21 -19.29
N LEU A 20 7.29 22.82 -20.56
CA LEU A 20 6.19 22.15 -21.25
C LEU A 20 6.22 20.62 -21.10
N ALA A 21 7.37 20.03 -20.75
CA ALA A 21 7.54 18.58 -20.62
C ALA A 21 7.34 18.04 -19.19
N PHE A 22 7.29 18.91 -18.18
CA PHE A 22 6.89 18.54 -16.82
C PHE A 22 5.54 19.20 -16.49
N PRO A 23 4.40 18.58 -16.84
CA PRO A 23 3.19 18.88 -16.11
C PRO A 23 3.50 18.68 -14.64
N LEU A 24 3.28 19.72 -13.83
CA LEU A 24 3.22 19.62 -12.38
C LEU A 24 2.40 18.38 -12.05
N ASP A 25 3.06 17.31 -11.61
CA ASP A 25 2.38 16.15 -11.06
C ASP A 25 1.48 16.68 -9.94
N PRO A 26 0.16 16.48 -10.03
CA PRO A 26 -0.75 16.95 -9.00
C PRO A 26 -0.33 16.31 -7.68
N LEU A 27 -0.16 17.17 -6.68
CA LEU A 27 0.34 16.82 -5.37
C LEU A 27 -0.36 15.57 -4.81
N PRO A 28 0.36 14.62 -4.20
CA PRO A 28 -0.15 13.31 -3.80
C PRO A 28 -1.29 13.34 -2.77
N TRP A 29 -1.61 14.50 -2.19
CA TRP A 29 -2.69 14.70 -1.23
C TRP A 29 -4.06 15.04 -1.85
N LEU A 30 -4.13 15.27 -3.18
CA LEU A 30 -5.39 15.53 -3.90
C LEU A 30 -6.01 14.25 -4.51
N ARG A 31 -5.62 13.06 -4.04
CA ARG A 31 -6.29 11.81 -4.42
C ARG A 31 -7.57 11.64 -3.60
N PRO A 32 -8.74 11.44 -4.22
CA PRO A 32 -9.96 11.07 -3.51
C PRO A 32 -9.73 9.79 -2.71
N ALA A 33 -10.08 9.77 -1.42
CA ALA A 33 -9.95 8.62 -0.53
C ALA A 33 -10.59 7.31 -1.07
N HIS A 34 -11.49 7.44 -2.04
CA HIS A 34 -12.14 6.31 -2.72
C HIS A 34 -11.21 5.50 -3.64
N LEU A 35 -10.14 6.11 -4.18
CA LEU A 35 -9.23 5.43 -5.12
C LEU A 35 -8.00 4.80 -4.45
N GLN A 36 -7.86 4.93 -3.13
CA GLN A 36 -6.73 4.36 -2.37
C GLN A 36 -7.01 2.92 -1.87
N GLN A 37 -8.22 2.40 -2.11
CA GLN A 37 -8.53 0.98 -1.92
C GLN A 37 -7.81 0.07 -2.92
N SER A 38 -7.39 0.59 -4.08
CA SER A 38 -6.99 -0.21 -5.24
C SER A 38 -5.72 -1.05 -5.09
N ARG A 39 -4.93 -0.88 -4.01
CA ARG A 39 -3.76 -1.75 -3.73
C ARG A 39 -3.89 -2.64 -2.50
N CYS A 40 -4.89 -2.44 -1.65
CA CYS A 40 -5.11 -3.29 -0.47
C CYS A 40 -6.24 -4.32 -0.68
N THR A 41 -7.15 -4.10 -1.64
CA THR A 41 -8.29 -5.00 -1.89
C THR A 41 -8.12 -5.92 -3.11
N ALA A 42 -7.02 -5.80 -3.84
CA ALA A 42 -6.94 -6.30 -5.22
C ALA A 42 -6.61 -7.80 -5.39
N LYS A 43 -6.39 -8.59 -4.33
CA LYS A 43 -6.13 -10.04 -4.48
C LYS A 43 -7.27 -10.98 -4.09
N ARG A 44 -8.23 -10.53 -3.29
CA ARG A 44 -9.49 -11.26 -3.05
C ARG A 44 -10.61 -10.24 -3.04
N LEU A 45 -11.43 -10.21 -4.10
CA LEU A 45 -12.74 -9.60 -4.02
C LEU A 45 -13.49 -10.33 -2.90
N TRP A 46 -13.49 -9.73 -1.71
CA TRP A 46 -14.40 -10.12 -0.68
C TRP A 46 -15.81 -9.94 -1.24
N PRO A 47 -16.64 -11.00 -1.27
CA PRO A 47 -17.98 -10.90 -1.80
C PRO A 47 -18.75 -9.95 -0.88
N HIS A 48 -19.01 -8.76 -1.38
CA HIS A 48 -20.01 -7.87 -0.81
C HIS A 48 -21.36 -8.53 -1.05
N THR A 49 -21.75 -9.40 -0.13
CA THR A 49 -23.11 -9.90 0.07
C THR A 49 -23.91 -10.20 -1.19
N THR A 50 -23.77 -11.42 -1.73
CA THR A 50 -24.88 -12.11 -2.39
C THR A 50 -24.95 -13.56 -1.91
N LEU A 51 -26.01 -13.82 -1.14
CA LEU A 51 -26.76 -15.06 -0.89
C LEU A 51 -26.10 -16.47 -1.00
N SER A 52 -26.24 -17.21 0.11
CA SER A 52 -26.68 -18.61 0.24
C SER A 52 -25.70 -19.81 0.26
N THR A 53 -25.68 -20.43 1.44
CA THR A 53 -25.87 -21.87 1.72
C THR A 53 -24.66 -22.81 1.89
N SER A 54 -24.41 -23.10 3.17
CA SER A 54 -24.09 -24.41 3.79
C SER A 54 -22.92 -25.26 3.26
N ALA A 55 -21.84 -25.34 4.04
CA ALA A 55 -21.44 -26.57 4.74
C ALA A 55 -20.17 -26.37 5.58
N GLY A 56 -20.20 -26.80 6.85
CA GLY A 56 -18.98 -27.20 7.58
C GLY A 56 -18.47 -26.24 8.66
N GLY A 57 -19.27 -25.95 9.69
CA GLY A 57 -18.78 -25.36 10.93
C GLY A 57 -17.94 -26.38 11.73
N LYS A 58 -16.61 -26.26 11.66
CA LYS A 58 -15.75 -26.74 12.75
C LYS A 58 -15.80 -25.69 13.86
N ASN A 59 -15.94 -26.13 15.10
CA ASN A 59 -15.96 -25.25 16.27
C ASN A 59 -14.61 -24.54 16.43
N GLU A 60 -14.46 -23.40 15.77
CA GLU A 60 -13.36 -22.46 16.02
C GLU A 60 -13.80 -21.62 17.21
N GLY A 61 -13.10 -21.73 18.33
CA GLY A 61 -13.25 -20.79 19.44
C GLY A 61 -13.15 -19.34 18.93
N PRO A 62 -13.65 -18.35 19.68
CA PRO A 62 -13.74 -16.98 19.20
C PRO A 62 -12.39 -16.50 18.64
N VAL A 63 -12.35 -16.25 17.33
CA VAL A 63 -11.17 -15.70 16.64
C VAL A 63 -10.82 -14.38 17.32
N GLY A 64 -9.78 -14.43 18.15
CA GLY A 64 -9.32 -13.30 18.94
C GLY A 64 -8.78 -12.18 18.07
N ASN A 65 -8.83 -10.95 18.57
CA ASN A 65 -8.19 -9.83 17.89
C ASN A 65 -6.65 -10.00 17.96
N PRO A 66 -5.93 -10.10 16.82
CA PRO A 66 -4.47 -10.26 16.81
C PRO A 66 -3.71 -8.98 17.17
N CYS A 67 -4.41 -7.88 17.45
CA CYS A 67 -3.78 -6.58 17.67
C CYS A 67 -2.96 -6.55 18.97
N ASN A 68 -1.65 -6.30 18.84
CA ASN A 68 -0.72 -6.09 19.94
C ASN A 68 -0.76 -4.67 20.55
N ARG A 69 -1.75 -3.85 20.19
CA ARG A 69 -1.94 -2.44 20.60
C ARG A 69 -0.77 -1.50 20.26
N ILE A 70 0.16 -1.90 19.40
CA ILE A 70 1.24 -1.04 18.91
C ILE A 70 0.93 -0.71 17.44
N CYS A 71 -0.07 0.15 17.23
CA CYS A 71 -0.38 0.62 15.89
C CYS A 71 0.69 1.62 15.42
N ARG A 72 1.42 1.27 14.36
CA ARG A 72 2.37 2.14 13.68
C ARG A 72 2.12 2.06 12.18
N TYR A 73 2.15 3.20 11.51
CA TYR A 73 1.98 3.30 10.06
C TYR A 73 3.27 3.87 9.47
N ASN A 74 3.73 3.30 8.36
CA ASN A 74 4.91 3.76 7.64
C ASN A 74 4.47 4.14 6.21
N PRO A 75 4.70 5.37 5.74
CA PRO A 75 4.33 5.77 4.38
C PRO A 75 5.02 4.93 3.29
N ASN A 76 6.18 4.35 3.58
CA ASN A 76 6.91 3.47 2.66
C ASN A 76 6.32 2.04 2.63
N PHE A 77 5.35 1.73 3.49
CA PHE A 77 4.71 0.41 3.58
C PHE A 77 3.24 0.49 3.16
N PHE A 78 2.88 -0.19 2.07
CA PHE A 78 1.51 -0.21 1.50
C PHE A 78 0.87 1.19 1.47
N ASP A 79 1.60 2.18 0.94
CA ASP A 79 1.15 3.58 0.84
C ASP A 79 0.68 4.19 2.20
N GLY A 80 1.20 3.69 3.32
CA GLY A 80 0.82 4.10 4.68
C GLY A 80 -0.54 3.58 5.16
N GLN A 81 -1.17 2.66 4.43
CA GLN A 81 -2.52 2.19 4.74
C GLN A 81 -2.57 0.97 5.67
N VAL A 82 -1.44 0.26 5.79
CA VAL A 82 -1.33 -0.95 6.60
C VAL A 82 -0.52 -0.69 7.85
N CYS A 83 -1.00 -1.21 8.98
CA CYS A 83 -0.28 -1.17 10.23
C CYS A 83 0.92 -2.13 10.20
N ILE A 84 2.15 -1.65 10.44
CA ILE A 84 3.35 -2.51 10.45
C ILE A 84 3.37 -3.50 11.62
N GLY A 85 2.55 -3.29 12.65
CA GLY A 85 2.54 -4.12 13.86
C GLY A 85 1.59 -5.31 13.79
N CYS A 86 0.45 -5.16 13.11
CA CYS A 86 -0.56 -6.22 12.98
C CYS A 86 -0.90 -6.56 11.52
N PHE A 87 -0.22 -5.92 10.56
CA PHE A 87 -0.36 -6.14 9.13
C PHE A 87 -1.77 -6.00 8.59
N ARG A 88 -2.64 -5.28 9.31
CA ARG A 88 -4.03 -5.00 8.92
C ARG A 88 -4.18 -3.56 8.50
N ASP A 89 -5.08 -3.32 7.55
CA ASP A 89 -5.44 -1.99 7.11
C ASP A 89 -6.44 -1.31 8.06
N ALA A 90 -6.62 -0.01 7.87
CA ALA A 90 -7.50 0.79 8.73
C ALA A 90 -8.98 0.37 8.64
N PHE A 91 -9.46 -0.12 7.50
CA PHE A 91 -10.83 -0.61 7.33
C PHE A 91 -11.03 -1.93 8.09
N GLU A 92 -10.14 -2.89 7.90
CA GLU A 92 -10.15 -4.17 8.63
C GLU A 92 -10.15 -3.94 10.13
N ILE A 93 -9.31 -3.02 10.63
CA ILE A 93 -9.22 -2.67 12.06
C ILE A 93 -10.54 -2.10 12.58
N ARG A 94 -11.13 -1.14 11.88
CA ARG A 94 -12.40 -0.50 12.28
C ARG A 94 -13.57 -1.48 12.25
N SER A 95 -13.64 -2.31 11.22
CA SER A 95 -14.74 -3.23 10.99
C SER A 95 -14.63 -4.55 11.78
N TRP A 96 -13.54 -4.78 12.52
CA TRP A 96 -13.29 -6.06 13.19
C TRP A 96 -14.46 -6.62 14.00
N LYS A 97 -15.15 -5.75 14.75
CA LYS A 97 -16.29 -6.15 15.58
C LYS A 97 -17.52 -6.54 14.76
N THR A 98 -17.67 -5.99 13.56
CA THR A 98 -18.80 -6.26 12.67
C THR A 98 -18.56 -7.44 11.73
N LEU A 99 -17.30 -7.86 11.57
CA LEU A 99 -16.94 -9.05 10.80
C LEU A 99 -17.42 -10.34 11.48
N SER A 100 -17.95 -11.26 10.69
CA SER A 100 -18.21 -12.66 11.03
C SER A 100 -16.91 -13.44 11.27
N ALA A 101 -17.03 -14.65 11.83
CA ALA A 101 -15.85 -15.48 12.11
C ALA A 101 -15.07 -15.86 10.85
N SER A 102 -15.78 -16.19 9.76
CA SER A 102 -15.16 -16.50 8.46
C SER A 102 -14.42 -15.29 7.89
N GLU A 103 -15.07 -14.12 7.88
CA GLU A 103 -14.44 -12.86 7.49
C GLU A 103 -13.19 -12.55 8.31
N ARG A 104 -13.25 -12.71 9.63
CA ARG A 104 -12.07 -12.53 10.49
C ARG A 104 -10.94 -13.48 10.10
N SER A 105 -11.26 -14.73 9.77
CA SER A 105 -10.27 -15.71 9.30
C SER A 105 -9.59 -15.24 8.00
N TRP A 106 -10.37 -14.73 7.05
CA TRP A 106 -9.84 -14.17 5.80
C TRP A 106 -8.94 -12.95 6.05
N VAL A 107 -9.34 -12.01 6.90
CA VAL A 107 -8.49 -10.85 7.27
C VAL A 107 -7.16 -11.31 7.86
N LEU A 108 -7.20 -12.32 8.73
CA LEU A 108 -5.98 -12.85 9.34
C LEU A 108 -5.07 -13.52 8.32
N GLN A 109 -5.63 -14.22 7.35
CA GLN A 109 -4.88 -14.80 6.24
C GLN A 109 -4.23 -13.71 5.39
N ASP A 110 -5.00 -12.70 4.99
CA ASP A 110 -4.49 -11.59 4.18
C ASP A 110 -3.42 -10.77 4.94
N ALA A 111 -3.56 -10.60 6.25
CA ALA A 111 -2.55 -9.97 7.10
C ALA A 111 -1.25 -10.78 7.17
N LYS A 112 -1.35 -12.11 7.24
CA LYS A 112 -0.19 -13.01 7.25
C LYS A 112 0.55 -12.99 5.90
N GLU A 113 -0.17 -12.98 4.78
CA GLU A 113 0.43 -12.88 3.45
C GLU A 113 1.24 -11.57 3.31
N ARG A 114 0.71 -10.45 3.81
CA ARG A 114 1.42 -9.15 3.83
C ARG A 114 2.67 -9.19 4.72
N GLU A 115 2.61 -9.85 5.87
CA GLU A 115 3.75 -10.03 6.75
C GLU A 115 4.87 -10.83 6.08
N GLU A 116 4.53 -11.92 5.41
CA GLU A 116 5.48 -12.77 4.68
C GLU A 116 6.13 -12.00 3.51
N GLU A 117 5.33 -11.23 2.75
CA GLU A 117 5.82 -10.36 1.70
C GLU A 117 6.82 -9.34 2.26
N TRP A 118 6.48 -8.65 3.36
CA TRP A 118 7.36 -7.68 4.01
C TRP A 118 8.69 -8.29 4.45
N LYS A 119 8.65 -9.42 5.16
CA LYS A 119 9.86 -10.14 5.59
C LYS A 119 10.74 -10.56 4.43
N SER A 120 10.12 -10.97 3.31
CA SER A 120 10.86 -11.36 2.10
C SER A 120 11.56 -10.19 1.42
N LEU A 121 11.05 -8.96 1.56
CA LEU A 121 11.67 -7.74 1.04
C LEU A 121 12.83 -7.30 1.92
N GLU A 122 12.66 -7.30 3.24
CA GLU A 122 13.73 -6.97 4.20
C GLU A 122 14.95 -7.90 4.04
N ALA A 123 14.72 -9.19 3.80
CA ALA A 123 15.79 -10.15 3.52
C ALA A 123 16.60 -9.79 2.27
N LYS A 124 15.95 -9.25 1.23
CA LYS A 124 16.62 -8.85 -0.03
C LYS A 124 17.39 -7.54 0.12
N GLU A 125 16.86 -6.58 0.87
CA GLU A 125 17.53 -5.31 1.13
C GLU A 125 18.78 -5.50 2.00
N GLY A 126 18.71 -6.38 3.01
CA GLY A 126 19.86 -6.74 3.84
C GLY A 126 21.04 -7.32 3.05
N SER A 127 20.77 -8.10 1.99
CA SER A 127 21.81 -8.65 1.12
C SER A 127 22.40 -7.64 0.12
N LYS A 128 21.68 -6.58 -0.24
CA LYS A 128 22.20 -5.53 -1.14
C LYS A 128 23.08 -4.52 -0.41
N ALA A 129 22.81 -4.28 0.87
CA ALA A 129 23.61 -3.37 1.70
C ALA A 129 25.07 -3.83 1.88
N SER A 130 25.35 -5.14 1.81
CA SER A 130 26.72 -5.67 1.93
C SER A 130 27.56 -5.61 0.65
N GLU A 131 26.93 -5.43 -0.52
CA GLU A 131 27.63 -5.38 -1.82
C GLU A 131 28.15 -3.97 -2.15
N GLN A 132 27.57 -2.92 -1.54
CA GLN A 132 27.90 -1.52 -1.85
C GLN A 132 29.07 -0.96 -1.02
N GLN A 133 29.80 -1.82 -0.31
CA GLN A 133 30.99 -1.47 0.47
C GLN A 133 32.26 -2.22 0.00
N ALA A 134 32.24 -2.85 -1.17
CA ALA A 134 33.38 -3.54 -1.78
C ALA A 134 34.00 -2.73 -2.93
#